data_AF-A0A9X2M5A0-F1
#
_entry.id   AF-A0A9X2M5A0-F1
#
_cell.length_a   1.000
_cell.length_b   1.000
_cell.length_c   1.000
_cell.angle_alpha   90.00
_cell.angle_beta   90.00
_cell.angle_gamma   90.00
#
_symmetry.space_group_name_H-M   'P 1'
#
loop_
_entity.id
_entity.type
_entity.pdbx_description
1 polymer ?
#
loop_
_entity_poly.entity_id
_entity_poly.type
_entity_poly.pdbx_seq_one_letter_code
_entity_poly.pdbx_strand_id
1 'polypeptide(L)' 'MTGSPFDPDGGEWLVVVDDHGQHAVWRPFLDVPAGWRVALAATDRESALEYVESHWTRLGPAEQAGSGAGR' A
#
# COMPACT_ATOMS: atom_id res chain seq x y z
N MET A 1 15.94 -18.17 6.13
CA MET A 1 15.47 -16.89 5.56
C MET A 1 13.97 -16.87 5.76
N THR A 2 13.47 -15.95 6.58
CA THR A 2 12.07 -15.93 7.02
C THR A 2 11.18 -15.45 5.88
N GLY A 3 10.53 -16.38 5.18
CA GLY A 3 9.45 -16.05 4.26
C GLY A 3 8.26 -15.59 5.10
N SER A 4 8.05 -14.28 5.19
CA SER A 4 6.82 -13.73 5.76
C SER A 4 5.67 -14.22 4.87
N PRO A 5 4.59 -14.80 5.42
CA PRO A 5 3.43 -15.25 4.62
C PRO A 5 2.68 -14.10 3.93
N PHE A 6 3.09 -12.86 4.20
CA PHE A 6 2.61 -11.63 3.57
C PHE A 6 3.47 -11.18 2.38
N ASP A 7 4.56 -11.88 2.11
CA ASP A 7 5.47 -11.62 0.99
C ASP A 7 5.25 -12.69 -0.09
N PRO A 8 4.19 -12.57 -0.92
CA PRO A 8 4.13 -13.30 -2.16
C PRO A 8 4.98 -12.53 -3.16
N ASP A 9 6.15 -13.09 -3.42
CA ASP A 9 6.87 -13.04 -4.69
C ASP A 9 5.84 -12.98 -5.86
N GLY A 10 5.57 -11.78 -6.39
CA GLY A 10 4.83 -11.57 -7.64
C GLY A 10 3.29 -11.67 -7.64
N GLY A 11 2.59 -11.17 -6.62
CA GLY A 11 1.12 -11.01 -6.66
C GLY A 11 0.65 -9.62 -7.13
N GLU A 12 -0.54 -9.55 -7.74
CA GLU A 12 -1.23 -8.28 -8.00
C GLU A 12 -1.77 -7.66 -6.69
N TRP A 13 -1.76 -6.33 -6.61
CA TRP A 13 -2.22 -5.55 -5.46
C TRP A 13 -3.21 -4.48 -5.90
N LEU A 14 -4.16 -4.16 -5.02
CA LEU A 14 -5.12 -3.08 -5.20
C LEU A 14 -4.88 -2.00 -4.15
N VAL A 15 -5.23 -0.77 -4.48
CA VAL A 15 -5.45 0.27 -3.47
C VAL A 15 -6.93 0.52 -3.38
N VAL A 16 -7.49 0.35 -2.18
CA VAL A 16 -8.86 0.72 -1.88
C VAL A 16 -8.88 2.01 -1.07
N VAL A 17 -9.91 2.80 -1.27
CA VAL A 17 -10.18 4.03 -0.55
C VAL A 17 -11.59 3.97 0.01
N ASP A 18 -11.74 4.35 1.27
CA ASP A 18 -13.06 4.48 1.87
C ASP A 18 -13.68 5.87 1.58
N ASP A 19 -14.91 6.10 2.04
CA ASP A 19 -15.59 7.38 1.84
C ASP A 19 -14.93 8.56 2.59
N HIS A 20 -14.22 8.26 3.68
CA HIS A 20 -13.44 9.22 4.45
C HIS A 20 -12.05 9.51 3.84
N GLY A 21 -11.69 8.88 2.72
CA GLY A 21 -10.43 9.12 2.00
C GLY A 21 -9.22 8.38 2.59
N GLN A 22 -9.44 7.36 3.43
CA GLN A 22 -8.39 6.50 3.95
C GLN A 22 -8.03 5.45 2.90
N HIS A 23 -6.74 5.35 2.58
CA HIS A 23 -6.23 4.41 1.60
C HIS A 23 -5.70 3.16 2.31
N ALA A 24 -6.02 1.99 1.79
CA ALA A 24 -5.50 0.71 2.27
C ALA A 24 -5.07 -0.17 1.10
N VAL A 25 -3.95 -0.87 1.28
CA VAL A 25 -3.50 -1.88 0.32
C VAL A 25 -4.34 -3.14 0.51
N TRP A 26 -4.93 -3.63 -0.59
CA TRP A 26 -5.82 -4.78 -0.60
C TRP A 26 -5.37 -5.81 -1.64
N ARG A 27 -5.90 -7.03 -1.54
CA ARG A 27 -5.63 -8.10 -2.49
C ARG A 27 -6.76 -8.18 -3.53
N PRO A 28 -6.45 -8.33 -4.83
CA PRO A 28 -7.47 -8.43 -5.88
C PRO A 28 -8.32 -9.68 -5.81
N PHE A 29 -7.82 -10.74 -5.18
CA PHE A 29 -8.58 -11.97 -4.98
C PHE A 29 -9.50 -11.94 -3.75
N LEU A 30 -9.43 -10.90 -2.92
CA LEU A 30 -10.32 -10.73 -1.77
C LEU A 30 -11.46 -9.79 -2.12
N ASP A 31 -12.68 -10.15 -1.71
CA ASP A 31 -13.85 -9.29 -1.87
C ASP A 31 -13.65 -7.97 -1.11
N VAL A 32 -13.99 -6.85 -1.75
CA VAL A 32 -13.82 -5.53 -1.15
C VAL A 32 -15.01 -5.25 -0.25
N PRO A 33 -14.81 -4.98 1.05
CA PRO A 33 -15.92 -4.75 1.97
C PRO A 33 -16.75 -3.53 1.56
N ALA A 34 -18.06 -3.57 1.87
CA ALA A 34 -18.97 -2.48 1.58
C ALA A 34 -18.50 -1.16 2.21
N GLY A 35 -18.54 -0.08 1.44
CA GLY A 35 -18.03 1.24 1.83
C GLY A 35 -16.60 1.53 1.37
N TRP A 36 -15.88 0.53 0.87
CA TRP A 36 -14.57 0.70 0.24
C TRP A 36 -14.70 0.67 -1.28
N ARG A 37 -13.90 1.49 -1.96
CA ARG A 37 -13.88 1.62 -3.42
C ARG A 37 -12.47 1.41 -3.93
N VAL A 38 -12.33 0.74 -5.08
CA VAL A 38 -11.01 0.55 -5.70
C VAL A 38 -10.54 1.89 -6.26
N ALA A 39 -9.47 2.44 -5.69
CA ALA A 39 -8.79 3.64 -6.17
C ALA A 39 -7.75 3.30 -7.24
N LEU A 40 -7.05 2.17 -7.06
CA LEU A 40 -6.10 1.61 -8.01
C LEU A 40 -6.37 0.12 -8.22
N ALA A 41 -6.64 -0.25 -9.47
CA ALA A 41 -6.86 -1.63 -9.89
C ALA A 41 -5.54 -2.41 -10.02
N ALA A 42 -5.67 -3.74 -10.15
CA ALA A 42 -4.62 -4.73 -10.00
C ALA A 42 -3.28 -4.32 -10.64
N THR A 43 -2.34 -3.94 -9.78
CA THR A 43 -1.01 -3.45 -10.17
C THR A 43 0.09 -4.18 -9.41
N ASP A 44 1.34 -3.92 -9.76
CA ASP A 44 2.48 -4.40 -9.00
C ASP A 44 2.53 -3.73 -7.61
N ARG A 45 3.24 -4.38 -6.67
CA ARG A 45 3.39 -3.88 -5.30
C ARG A 45 4.00 -2.49 -5.26
N GLU A 46 5.03 -2.23 -6.06
CA GLU A 46 5.75 -0.96 -6.11
C GLU A 46 4.82 0.17 -6.56
N SER A 47 4.08 -0.03 -7.64
CA SER A 47 3.08 0.91 -8.14
C SER A 47 1.93 1.16 -7.14
N ALA A 48 1.46 0.12 -6.44
CA ALA A 48 0.44 0.27 -5.40
C ALA A 48 0.95 1.08 -4.20
N LEU A 49 2.21 0.84 -3.80
CA LEU A 49 2.85 1.59 -2.72
C LEU A 49 3.08 3.04 -3.13
N GLU A 50 3.61 3.31 -4.33
CA GLU A 50 3.82 4.66 -4.85
C GLU A 50 2.49 5.44 -4.90
N TYR A 51 1.41 4.80 -5.34
CA TYR A 51 0.09 5.42 -5.33
C TYR A 51 -0.35 5.77 -3.91
N VAL A 52 -0.19 4.86 -2.93
CA VAL A 52 -0.53 5.16 -1.54
C VAL A 52 0.36 6.27 -0.98
N GLU A 53 1.67 6.27 -1.24
CA GLU A 53 2.59 7.30 -0.76
C GLU A 53 2.29 8.69 -1.37
N SER A 54 1.92 8.73 -2.66
CA SER A 54 1.58 9.96 -3.36
C SER A 54 0.20 10.50 -2.99
N HIS A 55 -0.79 9.62 -2.85
CA HIS A 55 -2.18 10.01 -2.61
C HIS A 55 -2.55 10.11 -1.12
N TRP A 56 -1.90 9.33 -0.25
CA TRP A 56 -2.16 9.36 1.20
C TRP A 56 -1.19 10.31 1.91
N THR A 57 -1.29 11.60 1.58
CA THR A 57 -0.45 12.70 2.11
C THR A 57 -0.65 12.98 3.62
N ARG A 58 -1.46 12.18 4.35
CA ARG A 58 -1.80 12.46 5.76
C ARG A 58 -1.38 11.35 6.71
N LEU A 59 -0.10 11.03 6.68
CA LEU A 59 0.63 10.50 7.83
C LEU A 59 1.83 11.41 8.07
N GLY A 60 1.63 12.50 8.79
CA GLY A 60 2.76 13.27 9.32
C GLY A 60 3.35 12.59 10.57
N PRO A 61 4.65 12.76 10.88
CA PRO A 61 5.58 13.69 10.26
C PRO A 61 6.62 13.02 9.34
N ALA A 62 7.13 13.82 8.42
CA ALA A 62 8.34 13.55 7.66
C ALA A 62 9.52 13.25 8.60
N GLU A 63 9.90 11.98 8.75
CA GLU A 63 11.16 11.60 9.40
C GLU A 63 11.58 10.21 8.92
N GLN A 64 12.09 10.16 7.68
CA GLN A 64 13.22 9.31 7.34
C GLN A 64 14.14 10.09 6.40
N ALA A 65 14.67 11.21 6.91
CA ALA A 65 15.91 11.76 6.38
C ALA A 65 17.06 10.88 6.92
N GLY A 66 17.48 9.91 6.13
CA GLY A 66 18.80 9.28 6.26
C GLY A 66 18.88 8.07 7.19
N SER A 67 18.59 6.89 6.65
CA SER A 67 19.25 5.67 7.13
C SER A 67 20.40 5.32 6.19
N GLY A 68 21.60 5.72 6.58
CA GLY A 68 22.89 5.41 5.95
C GLY A 68 24.02 5.93 6.84
N ALA A 69 24.31 5.26 7.95
CA ALA A 69 25.38 4.27 8.05
C ALA A 69 26.76 4.89 8.33
N GLY A 70 27.20 4.70 9.58
CA GLY A 70 28.58 4.30 9.85
C GLY A 70 29.49 5.32 10.52
N ARG A 71 29.59 5.15 11.84
CA ARG A 71 30.76 5.31 12.73
C ARG A 71 31.42 6.69 12.89
#